data_AF-A0A2N5GKW9-F1
#
_entry.id   AF-A0A2N5GKW9-F1
#
_cell.length_a   1.000
_cell.length_b   1.000
_cell.length_c   1.000
_cell.angle_alpha   90.00
_cell.angle_beta   90.00
_cell.angle_gamma   90.00
#
_symmetry.space_group_name_H-M   'P 1'
#
loop_
_entity.id
_entity.type
_entity.pdbx_description
1 polymer ?
#
loop_
_entity_poly.entity_id
_entity_poly.type
_entity_poly.pdbx_seq_one_letter_code
_entity_poly.pdbx_strand_id
1 'polypeptide(L)'
;MEGCMGAFANRKPVELSQGLALLKEEHPPLIQLLDELVELSKKVEDSDQKQDVFAILTEKVKAFFSKLERHSEKEEGILFKMMEVYLGKGTGPIAVMEHEHEQAKSMIRGFLNKTEGDGPLSTEEMHACTAFIRKAYSILVDHFAKEENVLYPMAENLFTKEEKELLYARVQS
;
A
#
# COMPACT_ATOMS: atom_id res chain seq x y z
N MET A 1 -8.91 41.63 3.07
CA MET A 1 -8.28 40.39 2.57
C MET A 1 -9.11 39.24 3.08
N GLU A 2 -10.15 38.88 2.33
CA GLU A 2 -10.99 37.73 2.64
C GLU A 2 -10.28 36.47 2.15
N GLY A 3 -9.91 35.60 3.09
CA GLY A 3 -9.32 34.30 2.80
C GLY A 3 -10.42 33.30 2.44
N CYS A 4 -10.37 32.76 1.23
CA CYS A 4 -11.12 31.58 0.82
C CYS A 4 -10.66 30.35 1.61
N MET A 5 -11.19 30.15 2.82
CA MET A 5 -11.18 28.87 3.51
C MET A 5 -12.61 28.33 3.53
N GLY A 6 -12.97 27.49 2.54
CA GLY A 6 -14.35 26.99 2.49
C GLY A 6 -14.69 25.91 1.46
N ALA A 7 -13.74 25.32 0.73
CA ALA A 7 -14.08 24.43 -0.38
C ALA A 7 -13.98 22.92 -0.09
N PHE A 8 -13.49 22.48 1.08
CA PHE A 8 -13.19 21.06 1.32
C PHE A 8 -14.16 20.33 2.27
N ALA A 9 -15.10 21.03 2.91
CA ALA A 9 -15.84 20.47 4.05
C ALA A 9 -17.21 19.84 3.72
N ASN A 10 -17.61 19.71 2.44
CA ASN A 10 -18.94 19.20 2.12
C ASN A 10 -19.02 18.44 0.78
N ARG A 11 -18.14 17.47 0.56
CA ARG A 11 -18.32 16.49 -0.53
C ARG A 11 -19.04 15.27 0.04
N LYS A 12 -20.23 14.97 -0.51
CA LYS A 12 -20.87 13.66 -0.32
C LYS A 12 -19.85 12.57 -0.72
N PRO A 13 -19.87 11.38 -0.09
CA PRO A 13 -19.07 10.26 -0.54
C PRO A 13 -19.30 10.07 -2.04
N VAL A 14 -18.23 10.14 -2.83
CA VAL A 14 -18.31 9.91 -4.27
C VAL A 14 -18.53 8.42 -4.46
N GLU A 15 -19.60 8.05 -5.16
CA GLU A 15 -19.82 6.66 -5.57
C GLU A 15 -18.76 6.30 -6.61
N LEU A 16 -17.91 5.32 -6.29
CA LEU A 16 -16.82 4.89 -7.16
C LEU A 16 -17.36 3.98 -8.26
N SER A 17 -16.86 4.16 -9.48
CA SER A 17 -17.05 3.21 -10.56
C SER A 17 -16.46 1.83 -10.22
N GLN A 18 -16.95 0.80 -10.91
CA GLN A 18 -16.62 -0.60 -10.60
C GLN A 18 -15.11 -0.89 -10.56
N GLY A 19 -14.32 -0.30 -11.45
CA GLY A 19 -12.86 -0.47 -11.46
C GLY A 19 -12.18 0.11 -10.22
N LEU A 20 -12.56 1.32 -9.81
CA LEU A 20 -12.03 1.96 -8.60
C LEU A 20 -12.54 1.27 -7.32
N ALA A 21 -13.80 0.82 -7.33
CA ALA A 21 -14.36 0.04 -6.22
C ALA A 21 -13.61 -1.29 -6.03
N LEU A 22 -13.26 -1.98 -7.12
CA LEU A 22 -12.49 -3.23 -7.05
C LEU A 22 -11.11 -3.03 -6.44
N LEU A 23 -10.37 -1.99 -6.86
CA LEU A 23 -9.07 -1.65 -6.26
C LEU A 23 -9.21 -1.37 -4.76
N LYS A 24 -10.22 -0.57 -4.38
CA LYS A 24 -10.53 -0.30 -2.97
C LYS A 24 -10.88 -1.57 -2.18
N GLU A 25 -11.59 -2.53 -2.78
CA GLU A 25 -11.93 -3.80 -2.13
C GLU A 25 -10.72 -4.70 -1.88
N GLU A 26 -9.58 -4.45 -2.54
CA GLU A 26 -8.32 -5.14 -2.25
C GLU A 26 -7.63 -4.62 -0.98
N HIS A 27 -7.96 -3.42 -0.48
CA HIS A 27 -7.32 -2.83 0.69
C HIS A 27 -7.62 -3.56 2.01
N PRO A 28 -8.88 -3.89 2.38
CA PRO A 28 -9.16 -4.54 3.65
C PRO A 28 -8.35 -5.83 3.92
N PRO A 29 -8.23 -6.79 2.97
CA PRO A 29 -7.39 -7.96 3.20
C PRO A 29 -5.89 -7.63 3.28
N LEU A 30 -5.40 -6.61 2.57
CA LEU A 30 -4.00 -6.16 2.68
C LEU A 30 -3.72 -5.55 4.06
N ILE A 31 -4.64 -4.72 4.56
CA ILE A 31 -4.56 -4.12 5.91
C ILE A 31 -4.61 -5.21 6.98
N GLN A 32 -5.49 -6.21 6.84
CA GLN A 32 -5.56 -7.32 7.79
C GLN A 32 -4.24 -8.11 7.86
N LEU A 33 -3.60 -8.36 6.72
CA LEU A 33 -2.29 -9.01 6.69
C LEU A 33 -1.23 -8.12 7.35
N LEU A 34 -1.23 -6.82 7.07
CA LEU A 34 -0.33 -5.85 7.70
C LEU A 34 -0.47 -5.83 9.23
N ASP A 35 -1.69 -5.82 9.75
CA ASP A 35 -1.96 -5.91 11.19
C ASP A 35 -1.39 -7.23 11.77
N GLU A 36 -1.58 -8.36 11.09
CA GLU A 36 -1.01 -9.65 11.49
C GLU A 36 0.54 -9.59 11.54
N LEU A 37 1.18 -8.95 10.57
CA LEU A 37 2.64 -8.79 10.55
C LEU A 37 3.15 -7.94 11.71
N VAL A 38 2.43 -6.88 12.10
CA VAL A 38 2.77 -6.05 13.26
C VAL A 38 2.60 -6.83 14.56
N GLU A 39 1.55 -7.64 14.70
CA GLU A 39 1.36 -8.48 15.87
C GLU A 39 2.42 -9.58 15.99
N LEU A 40 2.80 -10.22 14.88
CA LEU A 40 3.92 -11.16 14.85
C LEU A 40 5.24 -10.47 15.19
N SER A 41 5.45 -9.24 14.70
CA SER A 41 6.63 -8.44 15.03
C SER A 41 6.76 -8.18 16.54
N LYS A 42 5.66 -7.86 17.23
CA LYS A 42 5.65 -7.72 18.70
C LYS A 42 5.97 -9.04 19.39
N LYS A 43 5.39 -10.15 18.92
CA LYS A 43 5.67 -11.48 19.47
C LYS A 43 7.15 -11.90 19.31
N VAL A 44 7.82 -11.49 18.25
CA VAL A 44 9.28 -11.71 18.10
C VAL A 44 10.05 -11.02 19.22
N GLU A 45 9.61 -9.84 19.67
CA GLU A 45 10.27 -9.09 20.73
C GLU A 45 10.05 -9.73 22.11
N ASP A 46 8.84 -10.25 22.36
CA ASP A 46 8.42 -10.71 23.70
C ASP A 46 8.58 -12.23 23.96
N SER A 47 8.65 -13.07 22.92
CA SER A 47 8.60 -14.54 23.06
C SER A 47 9.93 -15.16 23.48
N ASP A 48 9.93 -16.26 24.23
CA ASP A 48 11.15 -17.09 24.44
C ASP A 48 11.49 -17.95 23.20
N GLN A 49 10.52 -18.15 22.30
CA GLN A 49 10.66 -18.90 21.04
C GLN A 49 10.80 -17.94 19.83
N LYS A 50 11.67 -16.93 19.94
CA LYS A 50 11.80 -15.86 18.93
C LYS A 50 12.07 -16.39 17.52
N GLN A 51 12.89 -17.43 17.38
CA GLN A 51 13.25 -18.01 16.09
C GLN A 51 12.04 -18.58 15.34
N ASP A 52 11.18 -19.34 16.04
CA ASP A 52 10.00 -19.96 15.42
C ASP A 52 8.99 -18.88 15.00
N VAL A 53 8.78 -17.87 15.85
CA VAL A 53 7.90 -16.73 15.54
C VAL A 53 8.45 -15.92 14.37
N PHE A 54 9.77 -15.71 14.31
CA PHE A 54 10.42 -14.96 13.25
C PHE A 54 10.36 -15.70 11.90
N ALA A 55 10.47 -17.03 11.89
CA ALA A 55 10.26 -17.84 10.70
C ALA A 55 8.82 -17.70 10.18
N ILE A 56 7.82 -17.74 11.06
CA ILE A 56 6.41 -17.52 10.70
C ILE A 56 6.20 -16.11 10.14
N LEU A 57 6.77 -15.09 10.81
CA LEU A 57 6.73 -13.70 10.33
C LEU A 57 7.30 -13.61 8.91
N THR A 58 8.45 -14.23 8.66
CA THR A 58 9.13 -14.19 7.35
C THR A 58 8.26 -14.74 6.23
N GLU A 59 7.63 -15.91 6.43
CA GLU A 59 6.74 -16.50 5.43
C GLU A 59 5.48 -15.64 5.20
N LYS A 60 4.94 -15.04 6.26
CA LYS A 60 3.82 -14.11 6.18
C LYS A 60 4.19 -12.83 5.43
N VAL A 61 5.38 -12.29 5.64
CA VAL A 61 5.89 -11.12 4.92
C VAL A 61 6.01 -11.43 3.42
N LYS A 62 6.56 -12.59 3.04
CA LYS A 62 6.63 -13.01 1.62
C LYS A 62 5.25 -13.08 0.97
N ALA A 63 4.29 -13.71 1.67
CA ALA A 63 2.92 -13.84 1.17
C ALA A 63 2.21 -12.48 1.04
N PHE A 64 2.41 -11.59 2.01
CA PHE A 64 1.91 -10.21 1.95
C PHE A 64 2.54 -9.44 0.79
N PHE A 65 3.86 -9.50 0.64
CA PHE A 65 4.59 -8.73 -0.36
C PHE A 65 4.13 -9.09 -1.79
N SER A 66 3.94 -10.38 -2.07
CA SER A 66 3.40 -10.82 -3.36
C SER A 66 2.00 -10.26 -3.67
N LYS A 67 1.15 -10.09 -2.64
CA LYS A 67 -0.19 -9.49 -2.81
C LYS A 67 -0.11 -7.97 -3.01
N LEU A 68 0.74 -7.30 -2.24
CA LEU A 68 0.97 -5.86 -2.36
C LEU A 68 1.53 -5.52 -3.74
N GLU A 69 2.48 -6.30 -4.26
CA GLU A 69 3.05 -6.08 -5.59
C GLU A 69 1.96 -6.13 -6.67
N ARG A 70 1.12 -7.17 -6.67
CA ARG A 70 0.00 -7.30 -7.63
C ARG A 70 -0.98 -6.14 -7.57
N HIS A 71 -1.31 -5.68 -6.37
CA HIS A 71 -2.17 -4.51 -6.18
C HIS A 71 -1.53 -3.26 -6.77
N SER A 72 -0.30 -2.94 -6.35
CA SER A 72 0.43 -1.77 -6.83
C SER A 72 0.72 -1.80 -8.34
N GLU A 73 0.88 -2.98 -8.94
CA GLU A 73 1.04 -3.14 -10.39
C GLU A 73 -0.21 -2.74 -11.16
N LYS A 74 -1.41 -3.03 -10.63
CA LYS A 74 -2.66 -2.55 -11.23
C LYS A 74 -2.73 -1.03 -11.17
N GLU A 75 -2.34 -0.46 -10.04
CA GLU A 75 -2.39 0.98 -9.86
C GLU A 75 -1.35 1.72 -10.73
N GLU A 76 -0.07 1.42 -10.56
CA GLU A 76 1.03 2.02 -11.32
C GLU A 76 0.93 1.68 -12.82
N GLY A 77 0.52 0.45 -13.14
CA GLY A 77 0.49 -0.07 -14.50
C GLY A 77 -0.71 0.39 -15.31
N ILE A 78 -1.84 0.71 -14.66
CA ILE A 78 -3.13 1.01 -15.30
C ILE A 78 -3.68 2.33 -14.80
N LEU A 79 -4.07 2.42 -13.52
CA LEU A 79 -4.78 3.58 -12.97
C LEU A 79 -3.94 4.86 -13.09
N PHE A 80 -2.71 4.85 -12.59
CA PHE A 80 -1.84 6.01 -12.54
C PHE A 80 -1.50 6.47 -13.95
N LYS A 81 -1.16 5.57 -14.88
CA LYS A 81 -0.94 5.92 -16.29
C LYS A 81 -2.14 6.57 -16.95
N MET A 82 -3.36 6.15 -16.62
CA MET A 82 -4.57 6.81 -17.12
C MET A 82 -4.71 8.22 -16.51
N MET A 83 -4.43 8.39 -15.22
CA MET A 83 -4.47 9.70 -14.56
C MET A 83 -3.37 10.65 -15.06
N GLU A 84 -2.20 10.16 -15.44
CA GLU A 84 -1.10 10.96 -16.00
C GLU A 84 -1.49 11.75 -17.25
N VAL A 85 -2.47 11.25 -18.04
CA VAL A 85 -3.01 11.96 -19.21
C VAL A 85 -3.65 13.30 -18.80
N TYR A 86 -4.23 13.36 -17.59
CA TYR A 86 -4.91 14.54 -17.06
C TYR A 86 -4.01 15.41 -16.19
N LEU A 87 -3.11 14.78 -15.41
CA LEU A 87 -2.33 15.45 -14.36
C LEU A 87 -0.88 15.75 -14.76
N GLY A 88 -0.43 15.20 -15.88
CA GLY A 88 0.97 15.24 -16.28
C GLY A 88 1.79 14.15 -15.60
N LYS A 89 2.78 13.64 -16.34
CA LYS A 89 3.65 12.54 -15.92
C LYS A 89 4.74 13.00 -14.95
N GLY A 90 5.02 12.18 -13.94
CA GLY A 90 6.18 12.33 -13.05
C GLY A 90 6.14 13.58 -12.15
N THR A 91 4.98 14.21 -11.98
CA THR A 91 4.81 15.37 -11.09
C THR A 91 3.48 15.26 -10.33
N GLY A 92 3.32 16.07 -9.28
CA GLY A 92 2.06 16.18 -8.56
C GLY A 92 1.69 14.92 -7.77
N PRO A 93 0.39 14.63 -7.59
CA PRO A 93 -0.06 13.58 -6.68
C PRO A 93 0.40 12.18 -7.11
N ILE A 94 0.46 11.87 -8.40
CA ILE A 94 0.87 10.54 -8.89
C ILE A 94 2.32 10.22 -8.49
N ALA A 95 3.24 11.18 -8.66
CA ALA A 95 4.64 11.00 -8.26
C ALA A 95 4.81 10.76 -6.75
N VAL A 96 3.96 11.38 -5.92
CA VAL A 96 3.95 11.13 -4.47
C VAL A 96 3.50 9.70 -4.17
N MET A 97 2.45 9.22 -4.84
CA MET A 97 1.93 7.88 -4.65
C MET A 97 2.97 6.81 -5.07
N GLU A 98 3.56 6.94 -6.26
CA GLU A 98 4.63 6.04 -6.72
C GLU A 98 5.84 6.04 -5.77
N HIS A 99 6.20 7.20 -5.23
CA HIS A 99 7.30 7.30 -4.25
C HIS A 99 6.98 6.58 -2.94
N GLU A 100 5.73 6.65 -2.46
CA GLU A 100 5.29 5.94 -1.26
C GLU A 100 5.23 4.42 -1.48
N HIS A 101 4.78 3.97 -2.65
CA HIS A 101 4.91 2.57 -3.06
C HIS A 101 6.36 2.08 -2.97
N GLU A 102 7.30 2.79 -3.58
CA GLU A 102 8.70 2.36 -3.57
C GLU A 102 9.29 2.40 -2.15
N GLN A 103 8.95 3.39 -1.32
CA GLN A 103 9.37 3.42 0.08
C GLN A 103 8.85 2.20 0.86
N ALA A 104 7.57 1.86 0.73
CA ALA A 104 6.98 0.69 1.40
C ALA A 104 7.63 -0.61 0.91
N LYS A 105 7.75 -0.78 -0.41
CA LYS A 105 8.39 -1.95 -1.04
C LYS A 105 9.86 -2.07 -0.59
N SER A 106 10.59 -0.96 -0.49
CA SER A 106 11.98 -0.92 -0.01
C SER A 106 12.11 -1.40 1.43
N MET A 107 11.19 -1.01 2.34
CA MET A 107 11.19 -1.52 3.71
C MET A 107 11.00 -3.04 3.76
N ILE A 108 10.06 -3.56 2.97
CA ILE A 108 9.77 -5.00 2.93
C ILE A 108 10.94 -5.78 2.33
N ARG A 109 11.56 -5.30 1.24
CA ARG A 109 12.78 -5.87 0.67
C ARG A 109 13.93 -5.82 1.67
N GLY A 110 14.07 -4.72 2.43
CA GLY A 110 15.05 -4.59 3.51
C GLY A 110 14.91 -5.67 4.59
N PHE A 111 13.68 -5.99 4.99
CA PHE A 111 13.39 -7.13 5.86
C PHE A 111 13.81 -8.44 5.19
N LEU A 112 13.33 -8.73 3.97
CA LEU A 112 13.56 -10.01 3.30
C LEU A 112 15.05 -10.28 3.07
N ASN A 113 15.81 -9.28 2.61
CA ASN A 113 17.25 -9.40 2.39
C ASN A 113 18.02 -9.75 3.68
N LYS A 114 17.54 -9.30 4.84
CA LYS A 114 18.14 -9.66 6.14
C LYS A 114 17.83 -11.11 6.55
N THR A 115 16.77 -11.70 6.01
CA THR A 115 16.36 -13.09 6.28
C THR A 115 16.98 -14.11 5.33
N GLU A 116 17.69 -13.70 4.28
CA GLU A 116 18.28 -14.57 3.26
C GLU A 116 19.67 -15.14 3.64
N GLY A 117 20.21 -14.80 4.81
CA GLY A 117 21.53 -15.26 5.24
C GLY A 117 21.60 -16.73 5.67
N ASP A 118 22.81 -17.31 5.62
CA ASP A 118 23.08 -18.66 6.11
C ASP A 118 23.15 -18.68 7.64
N GLY A 119 22.07 -19.10 8.29
CA GLY A 119 22.01 -19.36 9.73
C GLY A 119 20.97 -18.52 10.48
N PRO A 120 20.67 -18.87 11.75
CA PRO A 120 19.71 -18.12 12.54
C PRO A 120 20.23 -16.72 12.87
N LEU A 121 19.36 -15.72 12.75
CA LEU A 121 19.66 -14.36 13.18
C LEU A 121 19.77 -14.28 14.70
N SER A 122 20.61 -13.38 15.21
CA SER A 122 20.62 -13.01 16.62
C SER A 122 19.30 -12.32 17.04
N THR A 123 19.07 -12.23 18.35
CA THR A 123 17.88 -11.56 18.89
C THR A 123 17.84 -10.09 18.48
N GLU A 124 18.98 -9.41 18.56
CA GLU A 124 19.14 -8.01 18.17
C GLU A 124 18.86 -7.80 16.68
N GLU A 125 19.31 -8.72 15.81
CA GLU A 125 19.03 -8.68 14.38
C GLU A 125 17.56 -8.90 14.07
N MET A 126 16.91 -9.87 14.73
CA MET A 126 15.46 -10.09 14.58
C MET A 126 14.67 -8.86 15.01
N HIS A 127 15.00 -8.25 16.14
CA HIS A 127 14.36 -7.01 16.60
C HIS A 127 14.57 -5.87 15.59
N ALA A 128 15.78 -5.70 15.06
CA ALA A 128 16.05 -4.71 14.02
C ALA A 128 15.23 -4.97 12.75
N CYS A 129 15.01 -6.24 12.38
CA CYS A 129 14.19 -6.61 11.24
C CYS A 129 12.72 -6.17 11.42
N THR A 130 12.15 -6.35 12.61
CA THR A 130 10.75 -5.95 12.88
C THR A 130 10.48 -4.45 12.69
N ALA A 131 11.51 -3.60 12.82
CA ALA A 131 11.38 -2.16 12.58
C ALA A 131 11.03 -1.85 11.12
N PHE A 132 11.52 -2.63 10.15
CA PHE A 132 11.14 -2.49 8.74
C PHE A 132 9.65 -2.74 8.53
N ILE A 133 9.09 -3.76 9.20
CA ILE A 133 7.66 -4.10 9.10
C ILE A 133 6.79 -2.98 9.66
N ARG A 134 7.14 -2.45 10.84
CA ARG A 134 6.43 -1.30 11.43
C ARG A 134 6.51 -0.05 10.55
N LYS A 135 7.64 0.18 9.88
CA LYS A 135 7.80 1.30 8.95
C LYS A 135 6.96 1.13 7.69
N ALA A 136 6.96 -0.07 7.09
CA ALA A 136 6.11 -0.41 5.95
C ALA A 136 4.63 -0.25 6.30
N TYR A 137 4.20 -0.71 7.48
CA TYR A 137 2.85 -0.54 8.00
C TYR A 137 2.42 0.92 8.01
N SER A 138 3.22 1.79 8.65
CA SER A 138 2.89 3.22 8.76
C SER A 138 2.77 3.89 7.39
N ILE A 139 3.62 3.53 6.43
CA ILE A 139 3.55 4.09 5.08
C ILE A 139 2.26 3.62 4.39
N LEU A 140 1.98 2.31 4.42
CA LEU A 140 0.88 1.72 3.65
C LEU A 140 -0.51 2.10 4.19
N VAL A 141 -0.68 2.21 5.50
CA VAL A 141 -1.97 2.66 6.08
C VAL A 141 -2.28 4.09 5.66
N ASP A 142 -1.30 4.98 5.73
CA ASP A 142 -1.46 6.36 5.26
C ASP A 142 -1.65 6.42 3.73
N HIS A 143 -1.01 5.52 2.99
CA HIS A 143 -1.12 5.40 1.55
C HIS A 143 -2.53 5.01 1.11
N PHE A 144 -3.07 3.90 1.62
CA PHE A 144 -4.43 3.44 1.32
C PHE A 144 -5.47 4.51 1.69
N ALA A 145 -5.24 5.24 2.78
CA ALA A 145 -6.12 6.35 3.16
C ALA A 145 -6.10 7.49 2.13
N LYS A 146 -4.96 7.81 1.52
CA LYS A 146 -4.87 8.81 0.44
C LYS A 146 -5.56 8.32 -0.82
N GLU A 147 -5.41 7.05 -1.15
CA GLU A 147 -6.06 6.46 -2.32
C GLU A 147 -7.57 6.57 -2.19
N GLU A 148 -8.12 6.07 -1.09
CA GLU A 148 -9.56 6.00 -0.91
C GLU A 148 -10.21 7.38 -0.76
N ASN A 149 -9.55 8.31 -0.08
CA ASN A 149 -10.16 9.60 0.27
C ASN A 149 -9.80 10.73 -0.69
N VAL A 150 -8.73 10.56 -1.49
CA VAL A 150 -8.22 11.62 -2.38
C VAL A 150 -8.09 11.11 -3.81
N LEU A 151 -7.28 10.08 -4.03
CA LEU A 151 -6.88 9.70 -5.39
C LEU A 151 -8.03 9.06 -6.19
N TYR A 152 -8.74 8.09 -5.61
CA TYR A 152 -9.85 7.42 -6.28
C TYR A 152 -11.03 8.37 -6.53
N PRO A 153 -11.46 9.23 -5.57
CA PRO A 153 -12.43 10.28 -5.88
C PRO A 153 -11.95 11.26 -6.96
N MET A 154 -10.66 11.56 -7.02
CA MET A 154 -10.09 12.38 -8.09
C MET A 154 -10.21 11.69 -9.45
N ALA A 155 -9.80 10.42 -9.54
CA ALA A 155 -9.92 9.62 -10.75
C ALA A 155 -11.38 9.47 -11.21
N GLU A 156 -12.30 9.25 -10.27
CA GLU A 156 -13.74 9.15 -10.54
C GLU A 156 -14.31 10.43 -11.16
N ASN A 157 -13.81 11.60 -10.76
CA ASN A 157 -14.22 12.88 -11.33
C ASN A 157 -13.52 13.24 -12.65
N LEU A 158 -12.31 12.72 -12.88
CA LEU A 158 -11.54 12.98 -14.10
C LEU A 158 -11.98 12.09 -15.26
N PHE A 159 -12.23 10.81 -14.99
CA PHE A 159 -12.45 9.82 -16.05
C PHE A 159 -13.83 9.93 -16.70
N THR A 160 -13.86 9.74 -18.02
CA THR A 160 -15.10 9.54 -18.75
C THR A 160 -15.73 8.19 -18.41
N LYS A 161 -16.96 7.96 -18.87
CA LYS A 161 -17.64 6.67 -18.69
C LYS A 161 -16.84 5.53 -19.35
N GLU A 162 -16.34 5.76 -20.56
CA GLU A 162 -15.57 4.80 -21.34
C GLU A 162 -14.24 4.47 -20.67
N GLU A 163 -13.57 5.45 -20.07
CA GLU A 163 -12.34 5.24 -19.31
C GLU A 163 -12.60 4.43 -18.03
N LYS A 164 -13.72 4.66 -17.34
CA LYS A 164 -14.10 3.86 -16.17
C LYS A 164 -14.37 2.40 -16.54
N GLU A 165 -15.05 2.16 -17.65
CA GLU A 165 -15.27 0.81 -18.21
C GLU A 165 -13.95 0.15 -18.61
N LEU A 166 -13.03 0.90 -19.23
CA LEU A 166 -11.70 0.43 -19.59
C LEU A 166 -10.85 0.08 -18.36
N LEU A 167 -10.86 0.94 -17.33
CA LEU A 167 -10.18 0.69 -16.07
C LEU A 167 -10.67 -0.62 -15.48
N TYR A 168 -11.99 -0.78 -15.34
CA TYR A 168 -12.60 -2.00 -14.81
C TYR A 168 -12.16 -3.25 -15.57
N ALA A 169 -12.25 -3.24 -16.90
CA ALA A 169 -11.83 -4.38 -17.72
C ALA A 169 -10.35 -4.77 -17.54
N ARG A 170 -9.48 -3.81 -17.20
CA ARG A 170 -8.04 -4.04 -17.04
C ARG A 170 -7.62 -4.43 -15.62
N VAL A 171 -8.30 -3.95 -14.59
CA VAL A 171 -7.94 -4.28 -13.19
C VAL A 171 -8.52 -5.62 -12.72
N GLN A 172 -9.42 -6.21 -13.52
CA GLN A 172 -9.99 -7.54 -13.31
C GLN A 172 -9.06 -8.70 -13.68
N SER A 173 -8.09 -8.48 -14.57
CA SER A 173 -7.12 -9.51 -15.02
C SER A 173 -6.03 -9.74 -13.98
#